data_AF-A0A3C0YSM7-F1
#
_entry.id   AF-A0A3C0YSM7-F1
#
_cell.length_a   1.000
_cell.length_b   1.000
_cell.length_c   1.000
_cell.angle_alpha   90.00
_cell.angle_beta   90.00
_cell.angle_gamma   90.00
#
_symmetry.space_group_name_H-M   'P 1'
#
loop_
_entity.id
_entity.type
_entity.pdbx_description
1 polymer ?
#
loop_
_entity_poly.entity_id
_entity_poly.type
_entity_poly.pdbx_seq_one_letter_code
_entity_poly.pdbx_strand_id
1 'polypeptide(L)'
;MSFIKYLLLVLILCGMTAFSLAAPPVPANAACRITCRVTEVVEWSEASFQDIDLGELNPRNKQAKGQSALVLYTNGDVIITADNSQNAQLTNGQYQIQTQYQLQLDNGVLPTQWFSYDSFLKDAIEIKHVENDGAVIVILAVKAEVKDVQPGSGGEYAATQTLTVCWKS
;
A
#
# COMPACT_ATOMS: atom_id res chain seq x y z
N MET A 1 -28.08 -39.72 93.48
CA MET A 1 -26.93 -39.99 94.37
C MET A 1 -25.69 -39.47 93.63
N SER A 2 -25.25 -38.23 93.83
CA SER A 2 -24.54 -37.62 94.97
C SER A 2 -23.02 -37.55 94.71
N PHE A 3 -22.44 -36.42 95.11
CA PHE A 3 -21.01 -36.06 95.24
C PHE A 3 -20.33 -35.49 93.97
N ILE A 4 -20.14 -34.18 93.79
CA ILE A 4 -19.47 -33.17 94.63
C ILE A 4 -17.96 -33.50 94.85
N LYS A 5 -17.09 -32.54 94.46
CA LYS A 5 -15.91 -31.98 95.17
C LYS A 5 -14.47 -32.18 94.60
N TYR A 6 -13.89 -31.00 94.33
CA TYR A 6 -12.58 -30.48 94.76
C TYR A 6 -11.34 -30.55 93.86
N LEU A 7 -10.66 -29.41 93.88
CA LEU A 7 -9.22 -29.22 94.08
C LEU A 7 -8.37 -28.85 92.85
N LEU A 8 -8.35 -27.54 92.57
CA LEU A 8 -7.15 -26.68 92.58
C LEU A 8 -5.79 -27.38 92.39
N LEU A 9 -5.13 -27.17 91.24
CA LEU A 9 -3.67 -27.14 91.18
C LEU A 9 -3.16 -26.29 90.01
N VAL A 10 -2.60 -25.15 90.40
CA VAL A 10 -1.55 -24.35 89.77
C VAL A 10 -0.63 -25.19 88.84
N LEU A 11 -0.32 -24.71 87.64
CA LEU A 11 1.06 -24.61 87.11
C LEU A 11 1.12 -24.10 85.64
N ILE A 12 1.81 -22.96 85.48
CA ILE A 12 2.90 -22.73 84.50
C ILE A 12 2.55 -22.56 83.01
N LEU A 13 2.54 -21.29 82.61
CA LEU A 13 3.44 -20.68 81.62
C LEU A 13 4.09 -21.67 80.60
N CYS A 14 3.53 -21.76 79.40
CA CYS A 14 4.29 -22.16 78.23
C CYS A 14 3.98 -21.16 77.11
N GLY A 15 4.83 -20.13 77.01
CA GLY A 15 4.80 -19.18 75.92
C GLY A 15 5.04 -19.90 74.61
N MET A 16 3.99 -20.05 73.82
CA MET A 16 4.14 -20.31 72.40
C MET A 16 4.33 -18.95 71.73
N THR A 17 5.59 -18.54 71.57
CA THR A 17 5.93 -17.56 70.54
C THR A 17 5.49 -18.18 69.22
N ALA A 18 4.37 -17.70 68.69
CA ALA A 18 3.94 -18.04 67.35
C ALA A 18 5.07 -17.63 66.39
N PHE A 19 5.82 -18.61 65.90
CA PHE A 19 6.70 -18.41 64.75
C PHE A 19 5.80 -18.04 63.58
N SER A 20 5.71 -16.75 63.30
CA SER A 20 5.09 -16.25 62.07
C SER A 20 5.96 -16.74 60.91
N LEU A 21 5.56 -17.84 60.29
CA LEU A 21 6.10 -18.27 59.00
C LEU A 21 5.81 -17.15 58.01
N ALA A 22 6.86 -16.41 57.62
CA ALA A 22 6.75 -15.41 56.58
C ALA A 22 6.10 -16.07 55.36
N ALA A 23 4.94 -15.55 54.94
CA ALA A 23 4.27 -16.02 53.76
C ALA A 23 5.25 -15.92 52.57
N PRO A 24 5.28 -16.92 51.66
CA PRO A 24 6.15 -16.87 50.50
C PRO A 24 5.90 -15.57 49.73
N PRO A 25 6.95 -14.90 49.21
CA PRO A 25 6.80 -13.63 48.53
C PRO A 25 5.77 -13.77 47.42
N VAL A 26 4.72 -12.95 47.49
CA VAL A 26 3.71 -12.88 46.44
C VAL A 26 4.41 -12.45 45.16
N PRO A 27 4.19 -13.11 44.01
CA PRO A 27 4.80 -12.68 42.76
C PRO A 27 4.40 -11.23 42.47
N ALA A 28 5.40 -10.35 42.44
CA ALA A 28 5.23 -8.95 42.10
C ALA A 28 5.14 -8.84 40.58
N ASN A 29 3.93 -8.67 40.06
CA ASN A 29 3.72 -8.41 38.64
C ASN A 29 3.77 -6.90 38.37
N ALA A 30 4.56 -6.51 37.37
CA ALA A 30 4.53 -5.17 36.79
C ALA A 30 3.98 -5.27 35.36
N ALA A 31 2.99 -4.45 35.02
CA ALA A 31 2.41 -4.40 33.68
C ALA A 31 2.61 -3.01 33.07
N CYS A 32 2.95 -2.97 31.79
CA CYS A 32 3.04 -1.76 30.99
C CYS A 32 2.09 -1.86 29.80
N ARG A 33 1.31 -0.79 29.55
CA ARG A 33 0.47 -0.68 28.35
C ARG A 33 1.28 0.02 27.27
N ILE A 34 1.50 -0.67 26.16
CA ILE A 34 2.15 -0.11 24.96
C ILE A 34 1.06 0.16 23.94
N THR A 35 1.03 1.36 23.37
CA THR A 35 0.13 1.73 22.28
C THR A 35 0.93 2.35 21.14
N CYS A 36 0.59 2.00 19.90
CA CYS A 36 1.12 2.59 18.69
C CYS A 36 -0.04 3.02 17.80
N ARG A 37 0.06 4.18 17.14
CA ARG A 37 -0.86 4.60 16.09
C ARG A 37 -0.07 4.73 14.80
N VAL A 38 -0.41 3.91 13.82
CA VAL A 38 0.09 4.08 12.45
C VAL A 38 -0.84 5.06 11.75
N THR A 39 -0.27 6.09 11.13
CA THR A 39 -1.02 7.00 10.27
C THR A 39 -1.37 6.31 8.95
N GLU A 40 -2.34 6.86 8.24
CA GLU A 40 -2.61 6.50 6.85
C GLU A 40 -1.34 6.70 6.00
N VAL A 41 -0.90 5.66 5.28
CA VAL A 41 0.26 5.67 4.36
C VAL A 41 -0.24 5.52 2.92
N VAL A 42 0.04 6.50 2.05
CA VAL A 42 -0.10 6.40 0.58
C VAL A 42 1.11 7.07 -0.03
N GLU A 43 2.01 6.26 -0.57
CA GLU A 43 3.25 6.75 -1.15
C GLU A 43 3.76 5.84 -2.26
N TRP A 44 4.32 6.46 -3.29
CA TRP A 44 5.06 5.74 -4.31
C TRP A 44 6.44 5.34 -3.79
N SER A 45 6.94 4.18 -4.22
CA SER A 45 8.29 3.74 -3.86
C SER A 45 9.40 4.62 -4.42
N GLU A 46 9.13 5.32 -5.52
CA GLU A 46 10.04 6.27 -6.18
C GLU A 46 9.26 7.50 -6.67
N ALA A 47 9.97 8.57 -7.03
CA ALA A 47 9.35 9.78 -7.57
C ALA A 47 8.73 9.60 -8.97
N SER A 48 9.19 8.62 -9.74
CA SER A 48 8.73 8.37 -11.11
C SER A 48 8.89 6.90 -11.52
N PHE A 49 8.10 6.48 -12.51
CA PHE A 49 8.35 5.24 -13.26
C PHE A 49 9.69 5.32 -13.99
N GLN A 50 10.29 4.17 -14.30
CA GLN A 50 11.36 4.14 -15.31
C GLN A 50 10.80 4.53 -16.67
N ASP A 51 11.62 5.21 -17.48
CA ASP A 51 11.26 5.60 -18.85
C ASP A 51 10.87 4.38 -19.68
N ILE A 52 9.81 4.52 -20.48
CA ILE A 52 9.34 3.47 -21.38
C ILE A 52 9.86 3.77 -22.79
N ASP A 53 10.92 3.08 -23.19
CA ASP A 53 11.41 3.11 -24.57
C ASP A 53 10.54 2.20 -25.47
N LEU A 54 9.92 2.81 -26.48
CA LEU A 54 9.08 2.12 -27.46
C LEU A 54 9.85 1.71 -28.73
N GLY A 55 11.12 2.13 -28.84
CA GLY A 55 11.95 1.91 -30.02
C GLY A 55 11.44 2.66 -31.25
N GLU A 56 11.78 2.14 -32.43
CA GLU A 56 11.48 2.80 -33.71
C GLU A 56 10.13 2.38 -34.29
N LEU A 57 9.34 3.40 -34.65
CA LEU A 57 8.18 3.25 -35.53
C LEU A 57 8.55 3.63 -36.96
N ASN A 58 8.19 2.79 -37.92
CA ASN A 58 8.49 3.01 -39.33
C ASN A 58 7.38 2.44 -40.23
N PRO A 59 7.45 2.61 -41.57
CA PRO A 59 6.40 2.13 -42.46
C PRO A 59 6.10 0.62 -42.38
N ARG A 60 7.03 -0.18 -41.85
CA ARG A 60 6.87 -1.63 -41.65
C ARG A 60 6.45 -1.99 -40.22
N ASN A 61 6.76 -1.13 -39.25
CA ASN A 61 6.41 -1.27 -37.84
C ASN A 61 5.63 -0.04 -37.35
N LYS A 62 4.31 -0.07 -37.55
CA LYS A 62 3.42 1.07 -37.25
C LYS A 62 2.92 1.12 -35.81
N GLN A 63 3.24 0.13 -34.99
CA GLN A 63 2.80 0.04 -33.61
C GLN A 63 3.94 -0.40 -32.70
N ALA A 64 4.00 0.18 -31.51
CA ALA A 64 4.94 -0.22 -30.47
C ALA A 64 4.23 -0.23 -29.11
N LYS A 65 4.69 -1.08 -28.20
CA LYS A 65 4.19 -1.21 -26.84
C LYS A 65 5.34 -1.34 -25.88
N GLY A 66 5.18 -0.76 -24.71
CA GLY A 66 6.12 -0.86 -23.61
C GLY A 66 5.38 -0.67 -22.29
N GLN A 67 6.05 -1.00 -21.20
CA GLN A 67 5.49 -0.85 -19.87
C GLN A 67 6.58 -0.60 -18.84
N SER A 68 6.19 0.02 -17.74
CA SER A 68 7.02 0.24 -16.57
C SER A 68 6.19 -0.02 -15.32
N ALA A 69 6.85 -0.39 -14.22
CA ALA A 69 6.20 -0.74 -12.97
C ALA A 69 6.74 0.10 -11.82
N LEU A 70 5.87 0.42 -10.87
CA LEU A 70 6.21 1.12 -9.65
C LEU A 70 5.39 0.58 -8.48
N VAL A 71 5.97 0.54 -7.29
CA VAL A 71 5.27 0.05 -6.10
C VAL A 71 4.54 1.22 -5.44
N LEU A 72 3.27 1.00 -5.09
CA LEU A 72 2.45 1.89 -4.28
C LEU A 72 2.28 1.27 -2.89
N TYR A 73 2.84 1.90 -1.87
CA TYR A 73 2.60 1.52 -0.49
C TYR A 73 1.29 2.12 -0.01
N THR A 74 0.40 1.27 0.51
CA THR A 74 -0.88 1.71 1.08
C THR A 74 -1.36 0.86 2.25
N ASN A 75 -2.04 1.47 3.23
CA ASN A 75 -2.70 0.77 4.33
C ASN A 75 -4.23 0.99 4.39
N GLY A 76 -4.85 1.36 3.28
CA GLY A 76 -6.29 1.54 3.15
C GLY A 76 -6.73 1.69 1.69
N ASP A 77 -8.01 1.96 1.47
CA ASP A 77 -8.56 2.05 0.12
C ASP A 77 -8.11 3.34 -0.56
N VAL A 78 -7.69 3.24 -1.82
CA VAL A 78 -7.18 4.39 -2.59
C VAL A 78 -7.82 4.47 -3.95
N ILE A 79 -7.72 5.65 -4.55
CA ILE A 79 -8.17 5.94 -5.91
C ILE A 79 -6.98 6.41 -6.73
N ILE A 80 -6.82 5.84 -7.93
CA ILE A 80 -5.85 6.28 -8.94
C ILE A 80 -6.57 7.02 -10.07
N THR A 81 -6.07 8.21 -10.40
CA THR A 81 -6.46 8.99 -11.58
C THR A 81 -5.25 9.24 -12.48
N ALA A 82 -5.49 9.66 -13.72
CA ALA A 82 -4.45 10.02 -14.67
C ALA A 82 -4.63 11.46 -15.20
N ASP A 83 -3.51 12.12 -15.49
CA ASP A 83 -3.53 13.32 -16.33
C ASP A 83 -3.95 12.94 -17.76
N ASN A 84 -4.92 13.67 -18.30
CA ASN A 84 -5.47 13.46 -19.64
C ASN A 84 -5.17 14.68 -20.56
N SER A 85 -4.19 15.51 -20.18
CA SER A 85 -3.73 16.65 -20.97
C SER A 85 -2.88 16.21 -22.17
N GLN A 86 -2.52 17.18 -23.04
CA GLN A 86 -1.62 16.92 -24.17
C GLN A 86 -0.22 16.46 -23.75
N ASN A 87 0.19 16.66 -22.50
CA ASN A 87 1.47 16.14 -22.01
C ASN A 87 1.52 14.61 -22.06
N ALA A 88 0.37 13.94 -21.92
CA ALA A 88 0.26 12.50 -22.01
C ALA A 88 0.27 11.96 -23.45
N GLN A 89 0.38 12.82 -24.47
CA GLN A 89 0.41 12.40 -25.87
C GLN A 89 1.83 12.44 -26.43
N LEU A 90 2.24 11.37 -27.14
CA LEU A 90 3.53 11.36 -27.86
C LEU A 90 3.53 12.44 -28.93
N THR A 91 4.39 13.43 -28.75
CA THR A 91 4.48 14.62 -29.59
C THR A 91 5.92 14.89 -30.04
N ASN A 92 6.06 15.42 -31.25
CA ASN A 92 7.30 15.99 -31.79
C ASN A 92 6.94 17.31 -32.50
N GLY A 93 7.09 18.43 -31.80
CA GLY A 93 6.67 19.73 -32.30
C GLY A 93 5.17 19.76 -32.60
N GLN A 94 4.81 19.82 -33.88
CA GLN A 94 3.41 19.82 -34.33
C GLN A 94 2.87 18.42 -34.65
N TYR A 95 3.74 17.41 -34.71
CA TYR A 95 3.36 16.04 -35.03
C TYR A 95 2.95 15.28 -33.78
N GLN A 96 1.96 14.41 -33.93
CA GLN A 96 1.38 13.63 -32.85
C GLN A 96 1.26 12.17 -33.28
N ILE A 97 1.49 11.26 -32.33
CA ILE A 97 1.25 9.83 -32.51
C ILE A 97 0.04 9.42 -31.69
N GLN A 98 -0.76 8.50 -32.23
CA GLN A 98 -1.88 7.95 -31.47
C GLN A 98 -1.32 7.22 -30.26
N THR A 99 -1.59 7.76 -29.08
CA THR A 99 -1.04 7.29 -27.80
C THR A 99 -2.19 6.70 -26.98
N GLN A 100 -2.00 5.48 -26.52
CA GLN A 100 -2.96 4.79 -25.67
C GLN A 100 -2.26 4.24 -24.43
N TYR A 101 -2.99 4.18 -23.33
CA TYR A 101 -2.50 3.66 -22.07
C TYR A 101 -3.39 2.55 -21.52
N GLN A 102 -2.79 1.73 -20.69
CA GLN A 102 -3.43 0.69 -19.90
C GLN A 102 -2.74 0.64 -18.53
N LEU A 103 -3.54 0.60 -17.47
CA LEU A 103 -3.10 0.30 -16.12
C LEU A 103 -3.34 -1.18 -15.80
N GLN A 104 -2.37 -1.81 -15.14
CA GLN A 104 -2.50 -3.13 -14.54
C GLN A 104 -2.03 -3.07 -13.08
N LEU A 105 -2.62 -3.91 -12.23
CA LEU A 105 -2.27 -4.05 -10.83
C LEU A 105 -1.95 -5.52 -10.57
N ASP A 106 -0.96 -5.82 -9.71
CA ASP A 106 -0.59 -7.19 -9.36
C ASP A 106 -1.52 -7.86 -8.33
N ASN A 107 -2.44 -7.09 -7.74
CA ASN A 107 -3.41 -7.54 -6.73
C ASN A 107 -4.61 -8.34 -7.29
N GLY A 108 -4.49 -8.88 -8.51
CA GLY A 108 -5.54 -9.68 -9.15
C GLY A 108 -6.68 -8.87 -9.80
N VAL A 109 -6.62 -7.54 -9.80
CA VAL A 109 -7.51 -6.70 -10.60
C VAL A 109 -7.14 -6.85 -12.08
N LEU A 110 -8.15 -7.08 -12.92
CA LEU A 110 -7.93 -7.20 -14.36
C LEU A 110 -7.34 -5.89 -14.92
N PRO A 111 -6.41 -5.98 -15.88
CA PRO A 111 -5.96 -4.83 -16.64
C PRO A 111 -7.15 -4.02 -17.17
N THR A 112 -7.01 -2.70 -17.12
CA THR A 112 -7.91 -1.80 -17.83
C THR A 112 -7.91 -2.09 -19.33
N GLN A 113 -8.93 -1.63 -20.06
CA GLN A 113 -8.84 -1.61 -21.51
C GLN A 113 -7.81 -0.56 -21.96
N TRP A 114 -7.36 -0.65 -23.21
CA TRP A 114 -6.55 0.40 -23.81
C TRP A 114 -7.42 1.63 -24.07
N PHE A 115 -7.11 2.74 -23.41
CA PHE A 115 -7.78 4.03 -23.62
C PHE A 115 -6.85 4.99 -24.33
N SER A 116 -7.41 5.92 -25.10
CA SER A 116 -6.65 7.05 -25.63
C SER A 116 -6.16 7.94 -24.49
N TYR A 117 -5.06 8.66 -24.69
CA TYR A 117 -4.43 9.50 -23.66
C TYR A 117 -5.37 10.52 -22.98
N ASP A 118 -6.45 10.92 -23.66
CA ASP A 118 -7.44 11.92 -23.21
C ASP A 118 -8.65 11.31 -22.47
N SER A 119 -8.70 9.98 -22.39
CA SER A 119 -9.77 9.20 -21.75
C SER A 119 -9.25 8.17 -20.75
N PHE A 120 -7.93 8.08 -20.60
CA PHE A 120 -7.29 7.13 -19.71
C PHE A 120 -7.58 7.46 -18.25
N LEU A 121 -8.14 6.49 -17.52
CA LEU A 121 -8.59 6.66 -16.13
C LEU A 121 -9.46 7.92 -15.92
N LYS A 122 -10.26 8.28 -16.94
CA LYS A 122 -11.26 9.35 -16.80
C LYS A 122 -12.27 9.00 -15.70
N ASP A 123 -12.63 7.72 -15.65
CA ASP A 123 -13.21 7.10 -14.46
C ASP A 123 -12.05 6.55 -13.62
N ALA A 124 -11.96 7.04 -12.39
CA ALA A 124 -10.87 6.68 -11.50
C ALA A 124 -10.93 5.20 -11.10
N ILE A 125 -9.77 4.60 -10.82
CA ILE A 125 -9.70 3.20 -10.38
C ILE A 125 -9.56 3.14 -8.87
N GLU A 126 -10.44 2.39 -8.26
CA GLU A 126 -10.33 2.05 -6.85
C GLU A 126 -9.41 0.84 -6.66
N ILE A 127 -8.45 0.98 -5.75
CA ILE A 127 -7.65 -0.13 -5.23
C ILE A 127 -8.13 -0.37 -3.81
N LYS A 128 -8.71 -1.56 -3.59
CA LYS A 128 -9.13 -1.99 -2.26
C LYS A 128 -7.94 -2.54 -1.50
N HIS A 129 -7.77 -2.08 -0.27
CA HIS A 129 -6.75 -2.62 0.61
C HIS A 129 -7.09 -4.06 0.99
N VAL A 130 -6.07 -4.91 0.94
CA VAL A 130 -6.14 -6.28 1.38
C VAL A 130 -5.35 -6.38 2.68
N GLU A 131 -5.95 -6.96 3.71
CA GLU A 131 -5.31 -7.08 5.01
C GLU A 131 -3.99 -7.89 4.90
N ASN A 132 -2.90 -7.32 5.44
CA ASN A 132 -1.52 -7.81 5.32
C ASN A 132 -0.84 -7.61 3.96
N ASP A 133 -1.49 -6.92 3.02
CA ASP A 133 -0.91 -6.50 1.76
C ASP A 133 -0.76 -4.98 1.72
N GLY A 134 0.44 -4.52 2.12
CA GLY A 134 0.75 -3.10 2.23
C GLY A 134 1.33 -2.48 0.96
N ALA A 135 1.43 -3.24 -0.14
CA ALA A 135 2.14 -2.81 -1.33
C ALA A 135 1.49 -3.37 -2.61
N VAL A 136 1.14 -2.49 -3.54
CA VAL A 136 0.57 -2.87 -4.84
C VAL A 136 1.56 -2.49 -5.94
N ILE A 137 1.92 -3.42 -6.83
CA ILE A 137 2.68 -3.11 -8.03
C ILE A 137 1.72 -2.53 -9.07
N VAL A 138 1.94 -1.27 -9.41
CA VAL A 138 1.22 -0.55 -10.46
C VAL A 138 2.04 -0.63 -11.74
N ILE A 139 1.46 -1.19 -12.79
CA ILE A 139 2.09 -1.33 -14.10
C ILE A 139 1.39 -0.37 -15.07
N LEU A 140 2.14 0.62 -15.56
CA LEU A 140 1.70 1.52 -16.61
C LEU A 140 2.22 0.99 -17.95
N ALA A 141 1.31 0.62 -18.83
CA ALA A 141 1.61 0.23 -20.20
C ALA A 141 1.19 1.34 -21.17
N VAL A 142 2.01 1.58 -22.18
CA VAL A 142 1.76 2.56 -23.25
C VAL A 142 1.87 1.87 -24.60
N LYS A 143 1.02 2.31 -25.53
CA LYS A 143 1.00 1.88 -26.91
C LYS A 143 1.01 3.10 -27.81
N ALA A 144 1.91 3.09 -28.78
CA ALA A 144 2.00 4.07 -29.84
C ALA A 144 1.53 3.47 -31.17
N GLU A 145 0.79 4.22 -31.96
CA GLU A 145 0.33 3.83 -33.29
C GLU A 145 0.42 4.98 -34.30
N VAL A 146 1.04 4.71 -35.45
CA VAL A 146 1.14 5.64 -36.58
C VAL A 146 0.30 5.10 -37.72
N LYS A 147 -0.78 5.79 -38.08
CA LYS A 147 -1.61 5.40 -39.24
C LYS A 147 -0.89 5.68 -40.55
N ASP A 148 -0.44 6.93 -40.72
CA ASP A 148 0.25 7.41 -41.92
C ASP A 148 1.52 8.16 -41.51
N VAL A 149 2.64 7.81 -42.14
CA VAL A 149 3.92 8.50 -41.94
C VAL A 149 3.90 9.75 -42.82
N GLN A 150 3.94 10.93 -42.22
CA GLN A 150 4.00 12.18 -42.96
C GLN A 150 5.46 12.54 -43.30
N PRO A 151 5.75 13.10 -44.49
CA PRO A 151 7.09 13.61 -44.79
C PRO A 151 7.51 14.64 -43.72
N GLY A 152 8.67 14.42 -43.09
CA GLY A 152 9.17 15.31 -42.04
C GLY A 152 8.65 15.01 -40.63
N SER A 153 7.78 14.02 -40.43
CA SER A 153 7.33 13.57 -39.09
C SER A 153 8.32 12.61 -38.41
N GLY A 154 9.57 12.57 -38.87
CA GLY A 154 10.61 11.74 -38.26
C GLY A 154 11.25 12.46 -37.08
N GLY A 155 11.73 11.69 -36.11
CA GLY A 155 12.40 12.21 -34.92
C GLY A 155 11.91 11.55 -33.65
N GLU A 156 12.36 12.07 -32.52
CA GLU A 156 12.01 11.58 -31.19
C GLU A 156 10.66 12.14 -30.76
N TYR A 157 9.78 11.28 -30.26
CA TYR A 157 8.48 11.68 -29.71
C TYR A 157 8.50 11.41 -28.21
N ALA A 158 8.05 12.38 -27.42
CA ALA A 158 8.02 12.27 -25.98
C ALA A 158 6.62 12.56 -25.42
N ALA A 159 6.33 11.97 -24.28
CA ALA A 159 5.12 12.18 -23.49
C ALA A 159 5.42 11.95 -22.01
N THR A 160 4.68 12.63 -21.14
CA THR A 160 4.70 12.42 -19.70
C THR A 160 3.28 12.09 -19.24
N GLN A 161 3.06 10.84 -18.82
CA GLN A 161 1.83 10.42 -18.17
C GLN A 161 1.98 10.52 -16.65
N THR A 162 1.15 11.35 -16.02
CA THR A 162 1.12 11.47 -14.56
C THR A 162 -0.02 10.63 -14.01
N LEU A 163 0.27 9.78 -13.00
CA LEU A 163 -0.74 9.12 -12.17
C LEU A 163 -0.81 9.83 -10.83
N THR A 164 -2.02 10.07 -10.32
CA THR A 164 -2.24 10.65 -8.99
C THR A 164 -3.00 9.64 -8.14
N VAL A 165 -2.54 9.44 -6.90
CA VAL A 165 -3.17 8.56 -5.92
C VAL A 165 -3.65 9.38 -4.75
N CYS A 166 -4.87 9.11 -4.30
CA CYS A 166 -5.42 9.69 -3.09
C CYS A 166 -6.22 8.65 -2.30
N TRP A 167 -6.43 8.92 -1.02
CA TRP A 167 -7.31 8.13 -0.18
C TRP A 167 -8.74 8.15 -0.68
N LYS A 168 -9.37 6.98 -0.69
CA LYS A 168 -10.82 6.89 -0.84
C LYS A 168 -11.49 7.34 0.46
N SER A 169 -12.39 8.31 0.35
CA SER A 169 -13.16 8.85 1.48
C SER A 169 -14.44 8.05 1.75
#